data_AF-A0A179HNK1-F1
#
_entry.id   AF-A0A179HNK1-F1
#
_cell.length_a   1.000
_cell.length_b   1.000
_cell.length_c   1.000
_cell.angle_alpha   90.00
_cell.angle_beta   90.00
_cell.angle_gamma   90.00
#
_symmetry.space_group_name_H-M   'P 1'
#
loop_
_entity.id
_entity.type
_entity.pdbx_description
1 polymer ?
#
loop_
_entity_poly.entity_id
_entity_poly.type
_entity_poly.pdbx_seq_one_letter_code
_entity_poly.pdbx_strand_id
1 'polypeptide(L)'
;MSSALGLDASKNVSLLTIPVVFIATCLAPHAYAVSAAGKTYDISNPRFFLPTVAKDESLDKTLRQRIIRAEGASQNGFENLGLFASGVVAANVAGVAPAEVSALSVGYLLARLAYVFTYVHLGANRRLAPVRSLVYMASTGLLLAIWVRAGFSLMLQ
;
A
#
# COMPACT_ATOMS: atom_id res chain seq x y z
N MET A 1 -8.71 12.70 24.06
CA MET A 1 -8.49 13.91 23.25
C MET A 1 -8.93 13.58 21.83
N SER A 2 -10.04 14.14 21.35
CA SER A 2 -10.52 13.89 19.99
C SER A 2 -9.58 14.57 18.99
N SER A 3 -9.13 13.85 17.96
CA SER A 3 -8.33 14.46 16.89
C SER A 3 -9.17 15.51 16.15
N ALA A 4 -8.52 16.46 15.45
CA ALA A 4 -9.18 17.49 14.64
C ALA A 4 -10.12 16.92 13.54
N LEU A 5 -10.01 15.63 13.25
CA LEU A 5 -10.84 14.89 12.29
C LEU A 5 -11.93 14.03 12.98
N GLY A 6 -12.09 14.16 14.31
CA GLY A 6 -12.98 13.29 15.09
C GLY A 6 -12.51 11.84 15.16
N LEU A 7 -11.24 11.57 14.80
CA LEU A 7 -10.65 10.24 14.88
C LEU A 7 -10.43 9.90 16.35
N ASP A 8 -11.19 8.93 16.80
CA ASP A 8 -11.09 8.33 18.12
C ASP A 8 -10.75 6.85 17.91
N ALA A 9 -9.61 6.41 18.44
CA ALA A 9 -9.16 5.03 18.32
C ALA A 9 -10.11 4.03 19.02
N SER A 10 -11.03 4.51 19.87
CA SER A 10 -12.11 3.71 20.45
C SER A 10 -13.25 3.45 19.46
N LYS A 11 -13.32 4.19 18.34
CA LYS A 11 -14.32 4.03 17.30
C LYS A 11 -13.80 3.16 16.15
N ASN A 12 -14.73 2.59 15.38
CA ASN A 12 -14.38 1.82 14.20
C ASN A 12 -13.80 2.71 13.10
N VAL A 13 -12.48 2.70 12.93
CA VAL A 13 -11.79 3.49 11.90
C VAL A 13 -11.41 2.64 10.68
N SER A 14 -11.77 1.35 10.67
CA SER A 14 -11.33 0.40 9.65
C SER A 14 -11.66 0.85 8.22
N LEU A 15 -12.88 1.35 7.96
CA LEU A 15 -13.27 1.83 6.62
C LEU A 15 -12.47 3.06 6.17
N LEU A 16 -12.03 3.92 7.09
CA LEU A 16 -11.20 5.09 6.77
C LEU A 16 -9.79 4.69 6.35
N THR A 17 -9.34 3.49 6.70
CA THR A 17 -8.03 3.00 6.24
C THR A 17 -8.01 2.70 4.74
N ILE A 18 -9.15 2.40 4.11
CA ILE A 18 -9.25 2.08 2.68
C ILE A 18 -8.78 3.25 1.80
N PRO A 19 -9.36 4.47 1.89
CA PRO A 19 -8.88 5.61 1.11
C PRO A 19 -7.45 6.01 1.48
N VAL A 20 -7.04 5.82 2.73
CA VAL A 20 -5.65 6.11 3.14
C VAL A 20 -4.67 5.13 2.49
N VAL A 21 -4.98 3.83 2.44
CA VAL A 21 -4.17 2.83 1.73
C VAL A 21 -4.11 3.16 0.24
N PHE A 22 -5.25 3.50 -0.37
CA PHE A 22 -5.32 3.88 -1.78
C PHE A 22 -4.38 5.05 -2.09
N ILE A 23 -4.51 6.15 -1.34
CA ILE A 23 -3.70 7.35 -1.56
C ILE A 23 -2.24 7.09 -1.22
N ALA A 24 -1.95 6.61 -0.01
CA ALA A 24 -0.59 6.58 0.52
C ALA A 24 0.26 5.43 -0.06
N THR A 25 -0.35 4.32 -0.48
CA THR A 25 0.37 3.13 -0.91
C THR A 25 0.22 2.81 -2.39
N CYS A 26 -0.82 3.33 -3.06
CA CYS A 26 -1.04 3.16 -4.49
C CYS A 26 -0.68 4.43 -5.25
N LEU A 27 -1.31 5.57 -4.94
CA LEU A 27 -1.10 6.81 -5.69
C LEU A 27 0.21 7.52 -5.36
N ALA A 28 0.59 7.61 -4.08
CA ALA A 28 1.77 8.36 -3.67
C ALA A 28 3.09 7.84 -4.29
N PRO A 29 3.34 6.53 -4.41
CA PRO A 29 4.54 6.03 -5.10
C PRO A 29 4.55 6.38 -6.60
N HIS A 30 3.41 6.33 -7.28
CA HIS A 30 3.29 6.75 -8.68
C HIS A 30 3.51 8.27 -8.83
N ALA A 31 2.90 9.08 -7.96
CA ALA A 31 3.09 10.53 -7.95
C ALA A 31 4.57 10.89 -7.73
N TYR A 32 5.25 10.20 -6.82
CA TYR A 32 6.70 10.33 -6.63
C TYR A 32 7.46 9.94 -7.91
N ALA A 33 7.13 8.81 -8.54
CA ALA A 33 7.79 8.33 -9.75
C ALA A 33 7.67 9.34 -10.90
N VAL A 34 6.46 9.84 -11.16
CA VAL A 34 6.18 10.85 -12.19
C VAL A 34 6.89 12.16 -11.90
N SER A 35 6.80 12.66 -10.66
CA SER A 35 7.48 13.89 -10.26
C SER A 35 9.00 13.78 -10.40
N ALA A 36 9.58 12.63 -10.06
CA ALA A 36 11.01 12.37 -10.16
C ALA A 36 11.48 12.19 -11.62
N ALA A 37 10.61 11.71 -12.50
CA ALA A 37 10.89 11.58 -13.93
C ALA A 37 10.81 12.93 -14.68
N GLY A 38 10.01 13.88 -14.18
CA GLY A 38 9.92 15.22 -14.77
C GLY A 38 9.47 15.17 -16.23
N LYS A 39 10.29 15.69 -17.14
CA LYS A 39 9.97 15.77 -18.59
C LYS A 39 9.88 14.40 -19.27
N THR A 40 10.44 13.36 -18.66
CA THR A 40 10.37 11.98 -19.18
C THR A 40 8.96 11.39 -19.09
N TYR A 41 8.10 11.95 -18.23
CA TYR A 41 6.70 11.54 -18.14
C TYR A 41 5.87 12.21 -19.24
N ASP A 42 5.42 11.40 -20.20
CA ASP A 42 4.49 11.82 -21.23
C ASP A 42 3.04 11.56 -20.79
N ILE A 43 2.31 12.64 -20.50
CA ILE A 43 0.90 12.59 -20.10
C ILE A 43 -0.02 12.12 -21.24
N SER A 44 0.40 12.26 -22.50
CA SER A 44 -0.34 11.75 -23.66
C SER A 44 -0.16 10.24 -23.83
N ASN A 45 0.90 9.66 -23.24
CA ASN A 45 1.15 8.23 -23.30
C ASN A 45 1.59 7.61 -21.96
N PRO A 46 0.76 7.70 -20.91
CA PRO A 46 1.15 7.35 -19.54
C PRO A 46 1.45 5.86 -19.35
N ARG A 47 0.90 4.98 -20.21
CA ARG A 47 1.12 3.53 -20.15
C ARG A 47 2.53 3.12 -20.58
N PHE A 48 3.23 3.98 -21.32
CA PHE A 48 4.62 3.74 -21.74
C PHE A 48 5.64 4.36 -20.78
N PHE A 49 5.20 4.84 -19.61
CA PHE A 49 6.06 5.52 -18.65
C PHE A 49 7.33 4.73 -18.28
N LEU A 50 7.19 3.45 -17.88
CA LEU A 50 8.34 2.61 -17.51
C LEU A 50 9.31 2.37 -18.68
N PRO A 51 8.85 1.96 -19.88
CA PRO A 51 9.70 1.89 -21.06
C PRO A 51 10.45 3.19 -21.37
N THR A 52 9.79 4.35 -21.25
CA THR A 52 10.39 5.66 -21.51
C THR A 52 11.48 5.97 -20.48
N VAL A 53 11.18 5.81 -19.19
CA VAL A 53 12.16 5.98 -18.10
C VAL A 53 13.36 5.05 -18.25
N ALA A 54 13.15 3.80 -18.67
CA ALA A 54 14.23 2.83 -18.84
C ALA A 54 15.24 3.22 -19.93
N LYS A 55 14.76 3.91 -20.99
CA LYS A 55 15.57 4.33 -22.15
C LYS A 55 16.14 5.75 -22.00
N ASP A 56 15.67 6.52 -21.02
CA ASP A 56 16.15 7.86 -20.80
C ASP A 56 17.55 7.84 -20.18
N GLU A 57 18.54 8.29 -20.95
CA GLU A 57 19.95 8.41 -20.52
C GLU A 57 20.25 9.74 -19.82
N SER A 58 19.33 10.71 -19.88
CA SER A 58 19.47 11.98 -19.14
C SER A 58 19.21 11.82 -17.64
N LEU A 59 18.50 10.75 -17.25
CA LEU A 59 18.28 10.39 -15.85
C LEU A 59 19.47 9.60 -15.28
N ASP A 60 19.95 10.01 -14.11
CA ASP A 60 20.92 9.23 -13.36
C ASP A 60 20.44 7.78 -13.15
N LYS A 61 21.37 6.82 -13.25
CA LYS A 61 21.06 5.38 -13.15
C LYS A 61 20.38 5.03 -11.83
N THR A 62 20.80 5.64 -10.72
CA THR A 62 20.21 5.38 -9.39
C THR A 62 18.80 5.93 -9.31
N LEU A 63 18.60 7.14 -9.83
CA LEU A 63 17.27 7.77 -9.90
C LEU A 63 16.31 6.96 -10.78
N ARG A 64 16.73 6.57 -11.98
CA ARG A 64 15.95 5.73 -12.91
C ARG A 64 15.48 4.43 -12.25
N GLN A 65 16.40 3.74 -11.57
CA GLN A 65 16.06 2.51 -10.85
C GLN A 65 15.10 2.78 -9.67
N ARG A 66 15.20 3.93 -9.00
CA ARG A 66 14.27 4.32 -7.93
C ARG A 66 12.87 4.61 -8.46
N ILE A 67 12.75 5.29 -9.60
CA ILE A 67 11.48 5.54 -10.29
C ILE A 67 10.79 4.22 -10.64
N ILE A 68 11.54 3.28 -11.23
CA ILE A 68 11.02 1.94 -11.57
C ILE A 68 10.51 1.20 -10.34
N ARG A 69 11.24 1.25 -9.20
CA ARG A 69 10.78 0.63 -7.95
C ARG A 69 9.55 1.31 -7.36
N ALA A 70 9.44 2.63 -7.47
CA ALA A 70 8.27 3.37 -6.99
C ALA A 70 7.01 3.05 -7.79
N GLU A 71 7.13 2.94 -9.12
CA GLU A 71 6.03 2.48 -9.95
C GLU A 71 5.65 1.03 -9.65
N GLY A 72 6.63 0.14 -9.47
CA GLY A 72 6.37 -1.24 -9.04
C GLY A 72 5.69 -1.33 -7.67
N ALA A 73 6.02 -0.44 -6.74
CA ALA A 73 5.33 -0.35 -5.45
C ALA A 73 3.88 0.12 -5.59
N SER A 74 3.61 1.09 -6.48
CA SER A 74 2.27 1.56 -6.81
C SER A 74 1.40 0.43 -7.38
N GLN A 75 1.89 -0.26 -8.41
CA GLN A 75 1.20 -1.38 -9.06
C GLN A 75 0.87 -2.48 -8.05
N ASN A 76 1.84 -2.85 -7.20
CA ASN A 76 1.61 -3.83 -6.15
C ASN A 76 0.56 -3.37 -5.11
N GLY A 77 0.48 -2.07 -4.83
CA GLY A 77 -0.59 -1.47 -4.03
C GLY A 77 -1.96 -1.75 -4.65
N PHE A 78 -2.14 -1.45 -5.94
CA PHE A 78 -3.39 -1.69 -6.66
C PHE A 78 -3.77 -3.19 -6.73
N GLU A 79 -2.81 -4.08 -6.91
CA GLU A 79 -3.05 -5.54 -6.90
C GLU A 79 -3.64 -6.04 -5.58
N ASN A 80 -3.25 -5.44 -4.45
CA ASN A 80 -3.69 -5.87 -3.11
C ASN A 80 -4.91 -5.09 -2.60
N LEU A 81 -5.15 -3.89 -3.12
CA LEU A 81 -6.19 -2.97 -2.64
C LEU A 81 -7.58 -3.61 -2.66
N GLY A 82 -7.92 -4.29 -3.76
CA GLY A 82 -9.24 -4.92 -3.92
C GLY A 82 -9.51 -5.91 -2.79
N LEU A 83 -8.59 -6.85 -2.59
CA LEU A 83 -8.70 -7.88 -1.56
C LEU A 83 -8.76 -7.28 -0.14
N PHE A 84 -7.99 -6.22 0.11
CA PHE A 84 -8.01 -5.48 1.38
C PHE A 84 -9.33 -4.77 1.63
N ALA A 85 -9.78 -3.94 0.69
CA ALA A 85 -11.02 -3.18 0.82
C ALA A 85 -12.22 -4.13 1.03
N SER A 86 -12.31 -5.21 0.23
CA SER A 86 -13.36 -6.21 0.39
C SER A 86 -13.29 -6.94 1.72
N GLY A 87 -12.08 -7.25 2.23
CA GLY A 87 -11.92 -7.93 3.52
C GLY A 87 -12.38 -7.05 4.68
N VAL A 88 -12.00 -5.77 4.67
CA VAL A 88 -12.43 -4.80 5.69
C VAL A 88 -13.95 -4.67 5.70
N VAL A 89 -14.57 -4.52 4.52
CA VAL A 89 -16.04 -4.45 4.42
C VAL A 89 -16.68 -5.75 4.91
N ALA A 90 -16.18 -6.92 4.49
CA ALA A 90 -16.70 -8.21 4.89
C ALA A 90 -16.61 -8.41 6.42
N ALA A 91 -15.49 -8.06 7.05
CA ALA A 91 -15.34 -8.18 8.50
C ALA A 91 -16.31 -7.28 9.28
N ASN A 92 -16.58 -6.07 8.79
CA ASN A 92 -17.59 -5.19 9.38
C ASN A 92 -19.00 -5.75 9.23
N VAL A 93 -19.37 -6.23 8.04
CA VAL A 93 -20.69 -6.83 7.78
C VAL A 93 -20.89 -8.12 8.59
N ALA A 94 -19.83 -8.92 8.74
CA ALA A 94 -19.84 -10.15 9.53
C ALA A 94 -19.92 -9.92 11.04
N GLY A 95 -19.87 -8.66 11.52
CA GLY A 95 -19.98 -8.34 12.94
C GLY A 95 -18.70 -8.59 13.75
N VAL A 96 -17.53 -8.63 13.12
CA VAL A 96 -16.25 -8.70 13.85
C VAL A 96 -16.11 -7.47 14.74
N ALA A 97 -15.55 -7.64 15.94
CA ALA A 97 -15.40 -6.56 16.91
C ALA A 97 -14.69 -5.32 16.29
N PRO A 98 -15.27 -4.10 16.40
CA PRO A 98 -14.73 -2.89 15.77
C PRO A 98 -13.25 -2.58 16.05
N ALA A 99 -12.83 -2.79 17.30
CA ALA A 99 -11.45 -2.57 17.72
C ALA A 99 -10.49 -3.54 17.01
N GLU A 100 -10.92 -4.79 16.80
CA GLU A 100 -10.13 -5.81 16.12
C GLU A 100 -9.97 -5.49 14.63
N VAL A 101 -11.07 -5.19 13.92
CA VAL A 101 -10.99 -4.83 12.50
C VAL A 101 -10.15 -3.57 12.31
N SER A 102 -10.29 -2.58 13.20
CA SER A 102 -9.49 -1.36 13.15
C SER A 102 -8.00 -1.64 13.37
N ALA A 103 -7.64 -2.47 14.36
CA ALA A 103 -6.25 -2.82 14.63
C ALA A 103 -5.61 -3.56 13.44
N LEU A 104 -6.30 -4.55 12.87
CA LEU A 104 -5.81 -5.28 11.70
C LEU A 104 -5.65 -4.36 10.48
N SER A 105 -6.61 -3.47 10.24
CA SER A 105 -6.61 -2.55 9.09
C SER A 105 -5.51 -1.49 9.20
N VAL A 106 -5.31 -0.92 10.39
CA VAL A 106 -4.21 0.03 10.67
C VAL A 106 -2.86 -0.69 10.60
N GLY A 107 -2.75 -1.89 11.16
CA GLY A 107 -1.54 -2.71 11.05
C GLY A 107 -1.18 -3.00 9.59
N TYR A 108 -2.18 -3.36 8.77
CA TYR A 108 -1.99 -3.55 7.33
C TYR A 108 -1.45 -2.28 6.67
N LEU A 109 -2.08 -1.12 6.91
CA LEU A 109 -1.63 0.17 6.38
C LEU A 109 -0.17 0.46 6.76
N LEU A 110 0.19 0.32 8.03
CA LEU A 110 1.56 0.56 8.50
C LEU A 110 2.57 -0.40 7.83
N ALA A 111 2.23 -1.68 7.72
CA ALA A 111 3.06 -2.65 7.02
C ALA A 111 3.20 -2.29 5.53
N ARG A 112 2.14 -1.82 4.86
CA ARG A 112 2.21 -1.37 3.47
C ARG A 112 3.07 -0.12 3.29
N LEU A 113 3.01 0.84 4.22
CA LEU A 113 3.89 2.01 4.21
C LEU A 113 5.36 1.61 4.36
N ALA A 114 5.65 0.69 5.28
CA ALA A 114 7.00 0.14 5.44
C ALA A 114 7.45 -0.64 4.19
N TYR A 115 6.55 -1.39 3.53
CA TYR A 115 6.84 -2.06 2.26
C TYR A 115 7.22 -1.06 1.18
N VAL A 116 6.42 0.00 0.98
CA VAL A 116 6.69 1.05 -0.01
C VAL A 116 8.05 1.69 0.27
N PHE A 117 8.31 2.09 1.52
CA PHE A 117 9.57 2.71 1.90
C PHE A 117 10.78 1.80 1.62
N THR A 118 10.71 0.54 2.07
CA THR A 118 11.80 -0.43 1.86
C THR A 118 12.02 -0.71 0.37
N TYR A 119 10.96 -0.80 -0.42
CA TYR A 119 11.07 -1.03 -1.87
C TYR A 119 11.72 0.15 -2.57
N VAL A 120 11.23 1.37 -2.35
CA VAL A 120 11.69 2.56 -3.07
C VAL A 120 13.11 2.96 -2.65
N HIS A 121 13.35 3.08 -1.34
CA HIS A 121 14.58 3.67 -0.82
C HIS A 121 15.66 2.65 -0.50
N LEU A 122 15.31 1.50 0.06
CA LEU A 122 16.29 0.49 0.48
C LEU A 122 16.57 -0.57 -0.60
N GLY A 123 15.69 -0.70 -1.59
CA GLY A 123 15.79 -1.72 -2.65
C GLY A 123 17.03 -1.64 -3.53
N ALA A 124 17.78 -0.52 -3.49
CA ALA A 124 19.09 -0.43 -4.16
C ALA A 124 20.17 -1.27 -3.44
N ASN A 125 20.03 -1.49 -2.13
CA ASN A 125 20.95 -2.31 -1.36
C ASN A 125 20.49 -3.77 -1.39
N ARG A 126 21.26 -4.63 -2.07
CA ARG A 126 20.94 -6.05 -2.23
C ARG A 126 20.86 -6.83 -0.91
N ARG A 127 21.55 -6.37 0.16
CA ARG A 127 21.44 -6.97 1.50
C ARG A 127 20.12 -6.67 2.19
N LEU A 128 19.51 -5.52 1.87
CA LEU A 128 18.23 -5.08 2.44
C LEU A 128 17.03 -5.45 1.55
N ALA A 129 17.27 -5.90 0.32
CA ALA A 129 16.22 -6.34 -0.59
C ALA A 129 15.26 -7.40 -0.01
N PRO A 130 15.71 -8.38 0.82
CA PRO A 130 14.80 -9.34 1.45
C PRO A 130 13.83 -8.71 2.46
N VAL A 131 14.17 -7.57 3.08
CA VAL A 131 13.31 -6.88 4.06
C VAL A 131 11.98 -6.49 3.41
N ARG A 132 12.00 -6.06 2.15
CA ARG A 132 10.79 -5.78 1.38
C ARG A 132 9.85 -6.98 1.33
N SER A 133 10.39 -8.18 1.07
CA SER A 133 9.58 -9.41 0.99
C SER A 133 9.02 -9.81 2.36
N LEU A 134 9.79 -9.64 3.43
CA LEU A 134 9.31 -9.91 4.80
C LEU A 134 8.15 -8.99 5.19
N VAL A 135 8.31 -7.69 4.94
CA VAL A 135 7.26 -6.70 5.23
C VAL A 135 6.03 -6.91 4.34
N TYR A 136 6.23 -7.32 3.07
CA TYR A 136 5.15 -7.74 2.20
C TYR A 136 4.35 -8.90 2.81
N MET A 137 5.05 -9.98 3.21
CA MET A 137 4.41 -11.15 3.82
C MET A 137 3.66 -10.79 5.12
N ALA A 138 4.21 -9.90 5.95
CA ALA A 138 3.53 -9.41 7.14
C ALA A 138 2.23 -8.68 6.77
N SER A 139 2.25 -7.79 5.76
CA SER A 139 1.04 -7.11 5.29
C SER A 139 0.01 -8.09 4.72
N THR A 140 0.45 -9.10 3.95
CA THR A 140 -0.44 -10.15 3.43
C THR A 140 -1.03 -10.98 4.56
N GLY A 141 -0.26 -11.30 5.60
CA GLY A 141 -0.75 -12.02 6.77
C GLY A 141 -1.87 -11.27 7.50
N LEU A 142 -1.69 -9.96 7.71
CA LEU A 142 -2.73 -9.10 8.31
C LEU A 142 -3.99 -9.03 7.44
N LEU A 143 -3.81 -8.91 6.12
CA LEU A 143 -4.90 -8.94 5.15
C LEU A 143 -5.71 -10.25 5.22
N LEU A 144 -5.02 -11.39 5.21
CA LEU A 144 -5.66 -12.70 5.32
C LEU A 144 -6.32 -12.89 6.68
N ALA A 145 -5.73 -12.36 7.76
CA ALA A 145 -6.33 -12.39 9.08
C ALA A 145 -7.70 -11.68 9.09
N ILE A 146 -7.85 -10.52 8.45
CA ILE A 146 -9.15 -9.81 8.34
C ILE A 146 -10.21 -10.75 7.76
N TRP A 147 -9.88 -11.46 6.67
CA TRP A 147 -10.78 -12.42 6.03
C TRP A 147 -11.12 -13.63 6.91
N VAL A 148 -10.12 -14.20 7.59
CA VAL A 148 -10.32 -15.32 8.52
C VAL A 148 -11.25 -14.90 9.67
N ARG A 149 -11.06 -13.69 10.23
CA ARG A 149 -11.91 -13.17 11.29
C ARG A 149 -13.34 -12.92 10.82
N ALA A 150 -13.53 -12.41 9.60
CA ALA A 150 -14.85 -12.29 8.99
C ALA A 150 -15.54 -13.66 8.88
N GLY A 151 -14.83 -14.67 8.37
CA GLY A 151 -15.34 -16.04 8.24
C GLY A 151 -15.74 -16.66 9.57
N PHE A 152 -14.89 -16.59 10.58
CA PHE A 152 -15.21 -17.12 11.91
C PHE A 152 -16.38 -16.40 12.57
N SER A 153 -16.50 -15.09 12.40
CA SER A 153 -17.63 -14.34 12.95
C SER A 153 -18.97 -14.80 12.37
N LEU A 154 -19.02 -15.16 11.08
CA LEU A 154 -20.22 -15.70 10.46
C LEU A 154 -20.53 -17.15 10.87
N MET A 155 -19.53 -17.97 11.16
CA MET A 155 -19.73 -19.36 11.58
C MET A 155 -20.22 -19.51 13.02
N LEU A 156 -20.00 -18.49 13.85
CA LEU A 156 -20.33 -18.49 15.29
C LEU A 156 -21.67 -17.79 15.60
N GLN A 157 -22.36 -17.29 14.57
CA GLN A 157 -23.72 -16.73 14.66
C GLN A 157 -24.77 -17.84 14.50
#